data_AF-A0AAV6HTZ7-F1
#
_entry.id   AF-A0AAV6HTZ7-F1
#
_cell.length_a   1.000
_cell.length_b   1.000
_cell.length_c   1.000
_cell.angle_alpha   90.00
_cell.angle_beta   90.00
_cell.angle_gamma   90.00
#
_symmetry.space_group_name_H-M   'P 1'
#
loop_
_entity.id
_entity.type
_entity.pdbx_description
1 polymer ?
#
loop_
_entity_poly.entity_id
_entity_poly.type
_entity_poly.pdbx_seq_one_letter_code
_entity_poly.pdbx_strand_id
1 'polypeptide(L)' 'MDQNMDISGSKEFSAEIEVNYNREEELKAFDDSKAGVKGLIDAGVAKVPKIFIRPPDELAEEFDRHKS' A
#
# COMPACT_ATOMS: atom_id res chain seq x y z
N MET A 1 0.19 -0.49 -44.45
CA MET A 1 -0.24 0.64 -43.62
C MET A 1 -0.06 0.23 -42.19
N ASP A 2 0.89 0.84 -41.51
CA ASP A 2 1.09 0.72 -40.07
C ASP A 2 -0.17 1.15 -39.32
N GLN A 3 -0.51 0.40 -38.27
CA GLN A 3 -1.32 0.88 -37.17
C GLN A 3 -0.65 0.38 -35.89
N ASN A 4 0.41 1.08 -35.50
CA ASN A 4 0.90 1.08 -34.12
C ASN A 4 -0.19 1.74 -33.27
N MET A 5 -0.73 1.02 -32.29
CA MET A 5 -1.52 1.62 -31.21
C MET A 5 -0.79 1.38 -29.90
N ASP A 6 0.11 2.31 -29.58
CA ASP A 6 0.61 2.51 -28.23
C ASP A 6 -0.56 2.90 -27.33
N ILE A 7 -0.84 2.09 -26.29
CA ILE A 7 -1.53 2.59 -25.11
C ILE A 7 -0.76 2.14 -23.88
N SER A 8 0.22 2.98 -23.54
CA SER A 8 0.61 3.23 -22.16
C SER A 8 -0.64 3.47 -21.31
N GLY A 9 -0.81 2.68 -20.24
CA GLY A 9 -2.01 2.78 -19.41
C GLY A 9 -1.96 1.97 -18.13
N SER A 10 -0.90 2.17 -17.34
CA SER A 10 -0.92 2.26 -15.86
C SER A 10 -2.05 1.53 -15.08
N LYS A 11 -2.33 0.25 -15.38
CA LYS A 11 -3.30 -0.55 -14.62
C LYS A 11 -2.72 -1.84 -14.03
N GLU A 12 -1.55 -2.28 -14.50
CA GLU A 12 -1.03 -3.61 -14.14
C GLU A 12 -0.01 -3.61 -12.99
N PHE A 13 0.33 -2.44 -12.42
CA PHE A 13 1.22 -2.41 -11.25
C PHE A 13 0.52 -2.83 -9.95
N SER A 14 -0.81 -2.87 -9.94
CA SER A 14 -1.61 -3.13 -8.74
C SER A 14 -1.90 -4.62 -8.52
N ALA A 15 -2.09 -5.39 -9.59
CA ALA A 15 -2.45 -6.81 -9.49
C ALA A 15 -1.22 -7.72 -9.28
N GLU A 16 -0.07 -7.38 -9.88
CA GLU A 16 1.14 -8.20 -9.76
C GLU A 16 1.80 -8.08 -8.35
N ILE A 17 1.69 -6.91 -7.71
CA ILE A 17 2.16 -6.70 -6.32
C ILE A 17 1.26 -7.38 -5.28
N GLU A 18 0.02 -7.73 -5.64
CA GLU A 18 -0.92 -8.34 -4.70
C GLU A 18 -0.57 -9.80 -4.38
N VAL A 19 0.07 -10.52 -5.30
CA VAL A 19 0.40 -11.95 -5.14
C VAL A 19 1.64 -12.19 -4.26
N ASN A 20 2.47 -11.16 -4.03
CA ASN A 20 3.72 -11.29 -3.27
C ASN A 20 3.92 -10.16 -2.23
N TYR A 21 2.83 -9.63 -1.68
CA TYR A 21 2.91 -8.65 -0.60
C TYR A 21 3.30 -9.33 0.72
N ASN A 22 4.54 -9.11 1.17
CA ASN A 22 5.00 -9.51 2.50
C ASN A 22 5.01 -8.31 3.45
N ARG A 23 4.04 -8.26 4.36
CA ARG A 23 3.90 -7.17 5.34
C ARG A 23 5.13 -7.06 6.27
N GLU A 24 5.76 -8.19 6.62
CA GLU A 24 6.91 -8.21 7.53
C GLU A 24 8.14 -7.56 6.90
N GLU A 25 8.38 -7.82 5.62
CA GLU A 25 9.49 -7.22 4.89
C GLU A 25 9.32 -5.70 4.73
N GLU A 26 8.12 -5.23 4.37
CA GLU A 26 7.85 -3.79 4.24
C GLU A 26 7.94 -3.09 5.60
N LEU A 27 7.46 -3.72 6.69
CA LEU A 27 7.59 -3.19 8.04
C LEU A 27 9.06 -3.10 8.47
N LYS A 28 9.85 -4.13 8.22
CA LYS A 28 11.28 -4.15 8.53
C LYS A 28 12.02 -3.04 7.77
N ALA A 29 11.75 -2.89 6.48
CA ALA A 29 12.36 -1.83 5.67
C ALA A 29 12.01 -0.43 6.19
N PHE A 30 10.76 -0.23 6.62
CA PHE A 30 10.33 1.02 7.23
C PHE A 30 11.04 1.29 8.56
N ASP A 31 11.09 0.30 9.46
CA ASP A 31 11.77 0.43 10.75
C ASP A 31 13.28 0.64 10.60
N ASP A 32 13.91 0.01 9.61
CA ASP A 32 15.34 0.18 9.30
C ASP A 32 15.65 1.57 8.73
N SER A 33 14.69 2.23 8.08
CA SER A 33 14.85 3.61 7.60
C SER A 33 15.09 4.61 8.74
N LYS A 34 14.61 4.29 9.95
CA LYS A 34 14.61 5.16 11.15
C LYS A 34 14.01 6.56 10.90
N ALA A 35 13.34 6.77 9.77
CA ALA A 35 12.80 8.07 9.37
C ALA A 35 11.47 8.39 10.08
N GLY A 36 10.77 7.34 10.54
CA GLY A 36 9.46 7.44 11.16
C GLY A 36 8.41 8.00 10.20
N VAL A 37 7.20 8.28 10.72
CA VAL A 37 6.09 8.79 9.91
C VAL A 37 6.37 10.22 9.40
N LYS A 38 7.10 11.04 10.15
CA LYS A 38 7.53 12.37 9.69
C LYS A 38 8.37 12.28 8.42
N GLY A 39 9.29 11.31 8.32
CA GLY A 39 10.09 11.10 7.13
C GLY A 39 9.26 10.76 5.89
N LEU A 40 8.12 10.09 6.04
CA LEU A 40 7.19 9.83 4.93
C LEU A 40 6.58 11.13 4.39
N ILE A 41 6.19 12.04 5.28
CA ILE A 41 5.63 13.35 4.92
C ILE A 41 6.69 14.24 4.29
N ASP A 42 7.87 14.33 4.91
CA ASP A 42 8.98 15.17 4.43
C ASP A 42 9.48 14.69 3.05
N ALA A 43 9.42 13.38 2.77
CA ALA A 43 9.74 12.80 1.46
C ALA A 43 8.66 13.03 0.39
N GLY A 44 7.49 13.56 0.75
CA GLY A 44 6.42 13.87 -0.19
C GLY A 44 5.80 12.64 -0.85
N VAL A 45 5.72 11.51 -0.13
CA VAL A 45 5.21 10.26 -0.71
C VAL A 45 3.74 10.40 -1.10
N ALA A 46 3.44 10.11 -2.37
CA ALA A 46 2.10 10.27 -2.94
C ALA A 46 1.13 9.13 -2.59
N LYS A 47 1.64 7.96 -2.18
CA LYS A 47 0.84 6.77 -1.85
C LYS A 47 1.18 6.25 -0.47
N VAL A 48 0.17 5.96 0.34
CA VAL A 48 0.37 5.39 1.67
C VAL A 48 0.89 3.94 1.54
N PRO A 49 2.01 3.58 2.20
CA PRO A 49 2.52 2.21 2.24
C PRO A 49 1.48 1.23 2.81
N LYS A 50 1.45 -0.01 2.29
CA LYS A 50 0.39 -0.98 2.64
C LYS A 50 0.43 -1.40 4.11
N ILE A 51 1.61 -1.39 4.75
CA ILE A 51 1.75 -1.66 6.19
C ILE A 51 0.89 -0.77 7.10
N PHE A 52 0.49 0.42 6.65
CA PHE A 52 -0.36 1.36 7.39
C PHE A 52 -1.86 1.18 7.12
N ILE A 53 -2.23 0.33 6.17
CA ILE A 53 -3.63 0.07 5.83
C ILE A 53 -4.12 -1.07 6.71
N ARG A 54 -5.12 -0.81 7.55
CA ARG A 54 -5.78 -1.86 8.33
C ARG A 54 -6.64 -2.75 7.41
N PRO A 55 -6.58 -4.08 7.55
CA PRO A 55 -7.47 -4.96 6.80
C PRO A 55 -8.94 -4.70 7.17
N PRO A 56 -9.88 -4.86 6.21
CA PRO A 56 -11.31 -4.67 6.46
C PRO A 56 -11.88 -5.53 7.59
N ASP A 57 -11.35 -6.74 7.79
CA ASP A 57 -11.84 -7.67 8.81
C ASP A 57 -11.60 -7.13 10.23
N GLU A 58 -10.42 -6.55 10.48
CA GLU A 58 -10.10 -5.89 11.76
C GLU A 58 -10.98 -4.65 12.00
N LEU A 59 -11.32 -3.93 10.93
CA LEU A 59 -12.21 -2.78 11.01
C LEU A 59 -13.63 -3.22 11.39
N ALA A 60 -14.12 -4.29 10.79
CA ALA A 60 -15.47 -4.82 11.04
C ALA A 60 -15.64 -5.25 12.50
N GLU A 61 -14.66 -5.95 13.08
CA GLU A 61 -14.71 -6.37 14.49
C GLU A 61 -14.74 -5.20 15.48
N GLU A 62 -14.17 -4.04 15.12
CA GLU A 62 -14.16 -2.86 15.99
C GLU A 62 -15.53 -2.15 16.05
N PHE A 63 -16.29 -2.18 14.95
CA PHE A 63 -17.66 -1.65 14.92
C PHE A 63 -18.63 -2.51 15.73
N ASP A 64 -18.44 -3.83 15.75
CA ASP A 64 -19.30 -4.74 16.50
C ASP A 64 -19.06 -4.65 18.01
N ARG A 65 -17.82 -4.36 18.44
CA ARG A 65 -17.48 -4.16 19.87
C ARG A 65 -18.10 -2.90 20.48
N HIS A 66 -18.44 -1.89 19.67
CA HIS A 66 -19.02 -0.63 20.14
C HIS A 66 -20.56 -0.59 20.08
N LYS A 67 -21.20 -1.73 19.79
CA LYS A 67 -22.66 -1.87 19.68
C LYS A 67 -23.32 -2.54 20.88
N SER A 68 -22.58 -2.90 21.93
CA SER A 68 -23.12 -3.54 23.14
C SER A 68 -23.27 -2.59 24.32
#